data_AF-A7ISC0-F1
#
_entry.id   AF-A7ISC0-F1
#
_cell.length_a   1.000
_cell.length_b   1.000
_cell.length_c   1.000
_cell.angle_alpha   90.00
_cell.angle_beta   90.00
_cell.angle_gamma   90.00
#
_symmetry.space_group_name_H-M   'P 1'
#
loop_
_entity.id
_entity.type
_entity.pdbx_description
1 polymer ?
#
loop_
_entity_poly.entity_id
_entity_poly.type
_entity_poly.pdbx_seq_one_letter_code
_entity_poly.pdbx_strand_id
1 'polypeptide(L)'
;FDREDRLKDEVRPEIRAWLDKVGGYNDKLVQPRVIKIGLPEFATPEAVKYSTDKKEKSIGSFSANLNKTAQYLERINADLQELENLMDGASDGINGGIGMEDILVFPVLRNLTVVRGIAFPRKTMDYLIGMSEKSGVPLYFDRAL
;
A
#
# COMPACT_ATOMS: atom_id res chain seq x y z
N PHE A 1 -12.24 -8.73 32.53
CA PHE A 1 -11.45 -8.96 31.31
C PHE A 1 -10.73 -7.67 31.02
N ASP A 2 -9.42 -7.66 31.26
CA ASP A 2 -8.59 -6.48 31.05
C ASP A 2 -8.53 -6.16 29.55
N ARG A 3 -8.55 -4.87 29.22
CA ARG A 3 -8.58 -4.40 27.81
C ARG A 3 -7.18 -4.28 27.20
N GLU A 4 -6.14 -4.69 27.91
CA GLU A 4 -4.74 -4.49 27.52
C GLU A 4 -4.30 -5.33 26.30
N ASP A 5 -4.97 -6.45 26.01
CA ASP A 5 -4.64 -7.32 24.87
C ASP A 5 -5.28 -6.88 23.53
N ARG A 6 -5.95 -5.72 23.48
CA ARG A 6 -6.62 -5.24 22.26
C ARG A 6 -5.78 -4.21 21.54
N LEU A 7 -5.79 -4.27 20.21
CA LEU A 7 -5.24 -3.21 19.37
C LEU A 7 -5.86 -1.87 19.74
N LYS A 8 -5.06 -0.81 19.75
CA LYS A 8 -5.56 0.55 19.88
C LYS A 8 -6.47 0.86 18.70
N ASP A 9 -7.74 1.11 18.96
CA ASP A 9 -8.76 1.37 17.93
C ASP A 9 -8.68 2.81 17.37
N GLU A 10 -7.94 3.70 18.04
CA GLU A 10 -7.77 5.10 17.62
C GLU A 10 -6.93 5.19 16.35
N VAL A 11 -7.42 5.98 15.39
CA VAL A 11 -6.71 6.29 14.14
C VAL A 11 -6.68 7.80 14.05
N ARG A 12 -5.47 8.36 14.10
CA ARG A 12 -5.24 9.80 14.09
C ARG A 12 -5.84 10.45 12.83
N PRO A 13 -6.43 11.64 12.92
CA PRO A 13 -7.04 12.32 11.78
C PRO A 13 -6.10 12.50 10.58
N GLU A 14 -4.82 12.77 10.81
CA GLU A 14 -3.80 12.91 9.78
C GLU A 14 -3.51 11.60 9.03
N ILE A 15 -3.56 10.46 9.73
CA ILE A 15 -3.41 9.14 9.10
C ILE A 15 -4.66 8.80 8.28
N ARG A 16 -5.86 9.13 8.78
CA ARG A 16 -7.10 9.00 8.00
C ARG A 16 -7.06 9.85 6.74
N ALA A 17 -6.66 11.12 6.87
CA ALA A 17 -6.54 12.02 5.73
C ALA A 17 -5.51 11.52 4.70
N TRP A 18 -4.39 10.97 5.15
CA TRP A 18 -3.41 10.34 4.26
C TRP A 18 -3.98 9.12 3.53
N LEU A 19 -4.67 8.24 4.26
CA LEU A 19 -5.34 7.06 3.70
C LEU A 19 -6.41 7.45 2.67
N ASP A 20 -7.22 8.47 2.93
CA ASP A 20 -8.23 8.96 1.99
C ASP A 20 -7.57 9.56 0.73
N LYS A 21 -6.51 10.36 0.91
CA LYS A 21 -5.74 10.99 -0.17
C LYS A 21 -5.12 9.95 -1.10
N VAL A 22 -4.42 8.96 -0.54
CA VAL A 22 -3.75 7.88 -1.28
C VAL A 22 -4.75 6.87 -1.80
N GLY A 23 -5.81 6.58 -1.04
CA GLY A 23 -6.95 5.75 -1.42
C GLY A 23 -7.60 6.18 -2.73
N GLY A 24 -7.68 7.49 -2.98
CA GLY A 24 -8.27 8.04 -4.20
C GLY A 24 -7.52 7.75 -5.51
N TYR A 25 -6.28 7.25 -5.46
CA TYR A 25 -5.52 7.01 -6.69
C TYR A 25 -4.55 5.81 -6.69
N ASN A 26 -4.15 5.25 -5.54
CA ASN A 26 -3.13 4.19 -5.51
C ASN A 26 -3.49 2.98 -6.38
N ASP A 27 -4.78 2.63 -6.49
CA ASP A 27 -5.23 1.52 -7.33
C ASP A 27 -4.89 1.74 -8.82
N LYS A 28 -4.72 3.00 -9.27
CA LYS A 28 -4.28 3.34 -10.64
C LYS A 28 -2.82 2.98 -10.88
N LEU A 29 -2.01 2.91 -9.82
CA LEU A 29 -0.64 2.39 -9.88
C LEU A 29 -0.62 0.86 -9.70
N VAL A 30 -1.34 0.35 -8.69
CA VAL A 30 -1.24 -1.04 -8.23
C VAL A 30 -1.96 -2.01 -9.15
N GLN A 31 -3.24 -1.78 -9.47
CA GLN A 31 -4.08 -2.78 -10.15
C GLN A 31 -3.54 -3.19 -11.53
N PRO A 32 -3.05 -2.27 -12.38
CA PRO A 32 -2.45 -2.64 -13.67
C PRO A 32 -1.20 -3.52 -13.57
N ARG A 33 -0.56 -3.57 -12.39
CA ARG A 33 0.70 -4.29 -12.13
C ARG A 33 0.46 -5.59 -11.37
N VAL A 34 -0.34 -5.56 -10.31
CA VAL A 34 -0.57 -6.72 -9.42
C VAL A 34 -1.21 -7.90 -10.17
N ILE A 35 -2.00 -7.63 -11.20
CA ILE A 35 -2.58 -8.66 -12.07
C ILE A 35 -1.50 -9.41 -12.89
N LYS A 36 -0.30 -8.84 -13.03
CA LYS A 36 0.80 -9.35 -13.86
C LYS A 36 1.94 -10.02 -13.08
N ILE A 37 1.88 -10.05 -11.75
CA ILE A 37 3.00 -10.58 -10.91
C ILE A 37 2.86 -12.06 -10.52
N GLY A 38 1.92 -12.78 -11.14
CA GLY A 38 1.72 -14.22 -10.92
C GLY A 38 1.14 -14.56 -9.55
N LEU A 39 0.18 -13.78 -9.05
CA LEU A 39 -0.55 -14.15 -7.85
C LEU A 39 -1.54 -15.30 -8.14
N PRO A 40 -1.79 -16.21 -7.16
CA PRO A 40 -2.65 -17.38 -7.38
C PRO A 40 -4.07 -17.04 -7.86
N GLU A 41 -4.64 -15.93 -7.40
CA GLU A 41 -5.95 -15.44 -7.82
C GLU A 41 -6.02 -15.03 -9.30
N PHE A 42 -4.87 -14.86 -9.95
CA PHE A 42 -4.73 -14.51 -11.37
C PHE A 42 -4.12 -15.65 -12.20
N ALA A 43 -4.16 -16.89 -11.70
CA ALA A 43 -3.58 -18.04 -12.38
C ALA A 43 -4.25 -18.38 -13.72
N THR A 44 -5.51 -18.00 -13.92
CA THR A 44 -6.24 -18.27 -15.17
C THR A 44 -6.48 -16.99 -15.99
N PRO A 45 -6.49 -17.09 -17.34
CA PRO A 45 -6.83 -15.96 -18.21
C PRO A 45 -8.21 -15.37 -17.91
N GLU A 46 -9.18 -16.18 -17.49
CA GLU A 46 -10.53 -15.74 -17.14
C GLU A 46 -10.53 -14.90 -15.86
N ALA A 47 -9.74 -15.28 -14.85
CA ALA A 47 -9.61 -14.52 -13.62
C ALA A 47 -8.91 -13.18 -13.84
N VAL A 48 -7.87 -13.16 -14.68
CA VAL A 48 -7.20 -11.93 -15.15
C VAL A 48 -8.19 -11.03 -15.88
N LYS A 49 -8.96 -11.59 -16.82
CA LYS A 49 -9.94 -10.83 -17.60
C LYS A 49 -11.04 -10.24 -16.70
N TYR A 50 -11.65 -11.05 -15.86
CA TYR A 50 -12.69 -10.62 -14.94
C TYR A 50 -12.20 -9.47 -14.04
N SER A 51 -11.00 -9.62 -13.48
CA SER A 51 -10.41 -8.62 -12.58
C SER A 51 -10.07 -7.32 -13.32
N THR A 52 -9.51 -7.43 -14.53
CA THR A 52 -9.22 -6.28 -15.40
C THR A 52 -10.51 -5.53 -15.76
N ASP A 53 -11.51 -6.23 -16.31
CA ASP A 53 -12.79 -5.65 -16.72
C ASP A 53 -13.48 -4.95 -15.54
N LYS A 54 -13.46 -5.57 -14.35
CA LYS A 54 -14.07 -5.00 -13.14
C LYS A 54 -13.32 -3.77 -12.67
N LYS A 55 -11.99 -3.80 -12.63
CA LYS A 55 -11.17 -2.70 -12.13
C LYS A 55 -11.15 -1.53 -13.10
N GLU A 56 -11.07 -1.76 -14.42
CA GLU A 56 -11.09 -0.66 -15.40
C GLU A 56 -12.40 0.16 -15.36
N LYS A 57 -13.53 -0.46 -14.97
CA LYS A 57 -14.79 0.27 -14.71
C LYS A 57 -14.70 1.22 -13.52
N SER A 58 -13.88 0.89 -12.51
CA SER A 58 -13.73 1.70 -11.29
C SER A 58 -12.61 2.74 -11.39
N ILE A 59 -11.50 2.40 -12.04
CA ILE A 59 -10.27 3.22 -12.03
C ILE A 59 -9.85 3.76 -13.40
N GLY A 60 -10.65 3.49 -14.43
CA GLY A 60 -10.32 3.79 -15.82
C GLY A 60 -9.33 2.80 -16.42
N SER A 61 -8.99 2.99 -17.70
CA SER A 61 -8.14 2.03 -18.42
C SER A 61 -6.77 1.85 -17.77
N PHE A 62 -6.34 0.61 -17.65
CA PHE A 62 -5.02 0.22 -17.19
C PHE A 62 -3.92 0.81 -18.07
N SER A 63 -4.10 0.81 -19.39
CA SER A 63 -3.15 1.40 -20.33
C SER A 63 -2.99 2.90 -20.09
N ALA A 64 -4.11 3.63 -19.96
CA ALA A 64 -4.08 5.06 -19.67
C ALA A 64 -3.42 5.37 -18.31
N ASN A 65 -3.66 4.54 -17.30
CA ASN A 65 -3.05 4.68 -15.98
C ASN A 65 -1.54 4.37 -16.01
N LEU A 66 -1.11 3.34 -16.74
CA LEU A 66 0.31 3.04 -16.95
C LEU A 66 1.04 4.18 -17.67
N ASN A 67 0.42 4.81 -18.67
CA ASN A 67 0.98 5.97 -19.36
C ASN A 67 1.15 7.19 -18.44
N LYS A 68 0.37 7.27 -17.36
CA LYS A 68 0.47 8.32 -16.33
C LYS A 68 1.39 7.95 -15.16
N THR A 69 2.15 6.84 -15.24
CA THR A 69 2.99 6.35 -14.14
C THR A 69 3.90 7.45 -13.58
N ALA A 70 4.59 8.22 -14.42
CA ALA A 70 5.51 9.28 -13.95
C ALA A 70 4.80 10.32 -13.06
N GLN A 71 3.61 10.77 -13.46
CA GLN A 71 2.78 11.69 -12.67
C GLN A 71 2.35 11.08 -11.32
N TYR A 72 1.93 9.81 -11.35
CA TYR A 72 1.54 9.12 -10.11
C TYR A 72 2.73 8.84 -9.19
N LEU A 73 3.92 8.58 -9.74
CA LEU A 73 5.16 8.41 -8.98
C LEU A 73 5.56 9.70 -8.26
N GLU A 74 5.52 10.84 -8.95
CA GLU A 74 5.77 12.14 -8.32
C GLU A 74 4.83 12.37 -7.12
N ARG A 75 3.54 12.12 -7.33
CA ARG A 75 2.52 12.28 -6.29
C ARG A 75 2.72 11.33 -5.11
N ILE A 76 2.89 10.02 -5.35
CA ILE A 76 3.03 9.05 -4.24
C ILE A 76 4.34 9.25 -3.48
N ASN A 77 5.42 9.65 -4.14
CA ASN A 77 6.68 9.93 -3.46
C ASN A 77 6.53 11.13 -2.52
N ALA A 78 5.81 12.19 -2.92
CA ALA A 78 5.48 13.30 -2.02
C ALA A 78 4.59 12.85 -0.85
N ASP A 79 3.53 12.08 -1.13
CA ASP A 79 2.62 11.58 -0.10
C ASP A 79 3.35 10.64 0.90
N LEU A 80 4.30 9.82 0.45
CA LEU A 80 5.10 8.98 1.35
C LEU A 80 6.03 9.79 2.26
N GLN A 81 6.54 10.94 1.80
CA GLN A 81 7.29 11.86 2.67
C GLN A 81 6.37 12.50 3.73
N GLU A 82 5.12 12.79 3.39
CA GLU A 82 4.13 13.22 4.39
C GLU A 82 3.92 12.14 5.45
N LEU A 83 3.73 10.88 5.05
CA LEU A 83 3.58 9.76 5.99
C LEU A 83 4.82 9.57 6.88
N GLU A 84 6.03 9.59 6.30
CA GLU A 84 7.31 9.47 7.01
C GLU A 84 7.42 10.46 8.20
N ASN A 85 6.89 11.67 8.03
CA ASN A 85 6.88 12.70 9.07
C ASN A 85 5.87 12.41 10.20
N LEU A 86 4.81 11.66 9.91
CA LEU A 86 3.78 11.26 10.88
C LEU A 86 4.15 9.98 11.66
N MET A 87 5.11 9.21 11.14
CA MET A 87 5.55 7.95 11.73
C MET A 87 6.50 8.16 12.91
N ASP A 88 6.26 7.42 13.99
CA ASP A 88 7.28 7.19 15.00
C ASP A 88 8.40 6.31 14.41
N GLY A 89 9.64 6.80 14.52
CA GLY A 89 10.81 6.14 13.93
C GLY A 89 11.48 5.11 14.83
N ALA A 90 11.01 4.93 16.07
CA ALA A 90 11.66 4.07 17.07
C ALA A 90 10.80 2.87 17.52
N SER A 91 9.58 2.74 17.00
CA SER A 91 8.60 1.75 17.47
C SER A 91 8.20 0.73 16.42
N ASP A 92 7.53 -0.31 16.93
CA ASP A 92 7.05 -1.45 16.16
C ASP A 92 5.86 -1.17 15.22
N GLY A 93 5.10 -0.11 15.49
CA GLY A 93 3.99 0.36 14.65
C GLY A 93 4.18 1.84 14.31
N ILE A 94 3.30 2.38 13.46
CA ILE A 94 3.47 3.76 12.95
C ILE A 94 3.26 4.85 14.01
N ASN A 95 2.77 4.50 15.21
CA ASN A 95 2.47 5.41 16.31
C ASN A 95 2.89 4.84 17.68
N GLY A 96 4.16 4.50 17.87
CA GLY A 96 4.69 4.04 19.15
C GLY A 96 4.43 2.56 19.46
N GLY A 97 3.53 1.88 18.75
CA GLY A 97 3.22 0.46 18.89
C GLY A 97 2.12 0.01 17.92
N ILE A 98 1.90 -1.31 17.82
CA ILE A 98 0.94 -1.89 16.87
C ILE A 98 -0.51 -1.54 17.27
N GLY A 99 -1.30 -1.04 16.32
CA GLY A 99 -2.69 -0.65 16.50
C GLY A 99 -3.49 -0.68 15.19
N MET A 100 -4.69 -0.08 15.22
CA MET A 100 -5.59 -0.02 14.07
C MET A 100 -5.00 0.74 12.88
N GLU A 101 -4.15 1.74 13.15
CA GLU A 101 -3.40 2.44 12.11
C GLU A 101 -2.56 1.50 11.25
N ASP A 102 -1.86 0.53 11.85
CA ASP A 102 -1.03 -0.43 11.13
C ASP A 102 -1.88 -1.38 10.27
N ILE A 103 -3.04 -1.81 10.79
CA ILE A 103 -4.01 -2.64 10.07
C ILE A 103 -4.51 -1.95 8.80
N LEU A 104 -4.65 -0.63 8.82
CA LEU A 104 -5.14 0.15 7.68
C LEU A 104 -4.02 0.56 6.72
N VAL A 105 -2.85 0.96 7.25
CA VAL A 105 -1.74 1.51 6.46
C VAL A 105 -0.92 0.40 5.80
N PHE A 106 -0.63 -0.70 6.52
CA PHE A 106 0.23 -1.76 6.00
C PHE A 106 -0.27 -2.36 4.67
N PRO A 107 -1.55 -2.73 4.49
CA PRO A 107 -2.02 -3.29 3.22
C PRO A 107 -1.83 -2.34 2.04
N VAL A 108 -2.01 -1.03 2.25
CA VAL A 108 -1.80 -0.01 1.21
C VAL A 108 -0.34 0.07 0.83
N LEU A 109 0.56 0.24 1.81
CA LEU A 109 2.00 0.33 1.55
C LEU A 109 2.54 -0.96 0.92
N ARG A 110 2.12 -2.11 1.45
CA ARG A 110 2.53 -3.42 0.94
C ARG A 110 2.14 -3.58 -0.52
N ASN A 111 0.93 -3.18 -0.91
CA ASN A 111 0.51 -3.25 -2.31
C ASN A 111 1.30 -2.29 -3.21
N LEU A 112 1.67 -1.11 -2.71
CA LEU A 112 2.53 -0.16 -3.44
C LEU A 112 3.92 -0.73 -3.76
N THR A 113 4.43 -1.71 -3.00
CA THR A 113 5.73 -2.35 -3.29
C THR A 113 5.79 -3.06 -4.66
N VAL A 114 4.65 -3.27 -5.33
CA VAL A 114 4.59 -3.79 -6.70
C VAL A 114 5.00 -2.76 -7.75
N VAL A 115 5.07 -1.48 -7.39
CA VAL A 115 5.29 -0.37 -8.32
C VAL A 115 6.78 -0.01 -8.33
N ARG A 116 7.46 -0.31 -9.44
CA ARG A 116 8.85 0.09 -9.61
C ARG A 116 8.98 1.61 -9.70
N GLY A 117 9.97 2.17 -9.01
CA GLY A 117 10.27 3.61 -9.04
C GLY A 117 9.63 4.42 -7.91
N ILE A 118 8.84 3.81 -7.03
CA ILE A 118 8.46 4.45 -5.76
C ILE A 118 9.71 4.54 -4.88
N ALA A 119 9.97 5.75 -4.37
CA ALA A 119 11.03 6.03 -3.43
C ALA A 119 10.46 5.97 -2.00
N PHE A 120 10.45 4.77 -1.42
CA PHE A 120 10.04 4.58 -0.03
C PHE A 120 11.05 5.26 0.92
N PRO A 121 10.61 6.25 1.74
CA PRO A 121 11.48 6.89 2.71
C PRO A 121 11.90 5.90 3.81
N ARG A 122 12.91 6.27 4.62
CA ARG A 122 13.62 5.31 5.49
C ARG A 122 12.70 4.66 6.53
N LYS A 123 11.96 5.42 7.36
CA LYS A 123 11.06 4.83 8.37
C LYS A 123 9.95 4.01 7.70
N THR A 124 9.46 4.46 6.54
CA THR A 124 8.45 3.74 5.77
C THR A 124 8.98 2.38 5.28
N MET A 125 10.22 2.32 4.80
CA MET A 125 10.87 1.08 4.40
C MET A 125 11.14 0.16 5.60
N ASP A 126 11.69 0.71 6.69
CA ASP A 126 11.97 -0.03 7.92
C ASP A 126 10.67 -0.66 8.47
N TYR A 127 9.58 0.10 8.47
CA TYR A 127 8.24 -0.35 8.85
C TYR A 127 7.71 -1.46 7.93
N LEU A 128 7.82 -1.30 6.61
CA LEU A 128 7.36 -2.30 5.64
C LEU A 128 8.05 -3.65 5.84
N ILE A 129 9.37 -3.64 6.04
CA ILE A 129 10.17 -4.84 6.27
C ILE A 129 9.76 -5.47 7.61
N GLY A 130 9.77 -4.69 8.71
CA GLY A 130 9.44 -5.20 10.03
C GLY A 130 8.00 -5.74 10.13
N MET A 131 7.03 -5.07 9.51
CA MET A 131 5.63 -5.52 9.51
C MET A 131 5.43 -6.76 8.63
N SER A 132 6.15 -6.87 7.51
CA SER A 132 6.15 -8.08 6.68
C SER A 132 6.69 -9.29 7.45
N GLU A 133 7.80 -9.13 8.17
CA GLU A 133 8.39 -10.19 8.99
C GLU A 133 7.44 -10.63 10.13
N LYS A 134 6.86 -9.68 10.86
CA LYS A 134 5.94 -9.97 11.99
C LYS A 134 4.64 -10.62 11.55
N SER A 135 4.08 -10.19 10.42
CA SER A 135 2.80 -10.70 9.92
C SER A 135 2.93 -11.96 9.05
N GLY A 136 4.14 -12.28 8.58
CA GLY A 136 4.37 -13.32 7.59
C GLY A 136 3.79 -12.99 6.20
N VAL A 137 3.40 -11.73 5.95
CA VAL A 137 2.84 -11.29 4.67
C VAL A 137 3.95 -10.74 3.78
N PRO A 138 4.28 -11.39 2.65
CA PRO A 138 5.39 -10.96 1.80
C PRO A 138 5.09 -9.66 1.05
N LEU A 139 6.13 -8.84 0.88
CA LEU A 139 6.17 -7.68 -0.01
C LEU A 139 6.37 -8.12 -1.47
N TYR A 140 6.22 -7.19 -2.41
CA TYR A 140 6.30 -7.45 -3.86
C TYR A 140 7.55 -6.89 -4.55
N PHE A 141 8.56 -6.45 -3.80
CA PHE A 141 9.76 -5.82 -4.37
C PHE A 141 10.48 -6.71 -5.39
N ASP A 142 10.49 -8.03 -5.20
CA ASP A 142 11.08 -9.03 -6.11
C ASP A 142 10.34 -9.14 -7.45
N ARG A 143 9.09 -8.69 -7.51
CA ARG A 143 8.20 -8.76 -8.68
C ARG A 143 7.75 -7.39 -9.18
N ALA A 144 8.36 -6.31 -8.69
CA ALA A 144 7.93 -4.96 -8.99
C ALA A 144 8.07 -4.62 -10.49
N LEU A 145 7.02 -3.99 -11.05
CA LEU A 145 6.90 -3.62 -12.46
C LEU A 145 6.94 -2.11 -12.67
#